data_AF-A0A6N7Q1E0-F1
#
_entry.id   AF-A0A6N7Q1E0-F1
#
_cell.length_a   1.000
_cell.length_b   1.000
_cell.length_c   1.000
_cell.angle_alpha   90.00
_cell.angle_beta   90.00
_cell.angle_gamma   90.00
#
_symmetry.space_group_name_H-M   'P 1'
#
loop_
_entity.id
_entity.type
_entity.pdbx_description
1 polymer ?
#
loop_
_entity_poly.entity_id
_entity_poly.type
_entity_poly.pdbx_seq_one_letter_code
_entity_poly.pdbx_strand_id
1 'polypeptide(L)'
;MKSNPRDRRPSNAKGWARCWSVSKSEVKELLAEESWTPDPEHSLPEHPAYVSDRGELLLVSRTGKGLLYASRQELMEKSAESRKSPFPSHMLEGNLPQGPHFVEAVPSLIDALARILDIPRESLDSSFESLQLVDKALKKIRPKKRILEIPDLFPGLIAYTGEVMREASGGTWWLHEIHGPIYEPYIRYGAGGRYMDAWGEMYKSITEPRALSVTTIVYAELAHAGFAGGSAGQDQPRVTFVDKDPEEDVEYFIEYVEGPHGGGYRQAVRRRPK
;
A
#
# COMPACT_ATOMS: atom_id res chain seq x y z
N MET A 1 19.82 -12.80 33.68
CA MET A 1 18.48 -13.44 33.57
C MET A 1 17.87 -13.00 32.26
N LYS A 2 17.46 -13.94 31.40
CA LYS A 2 16.73 -13.59 30.17
C LYS A 2 15.28 -13.26 30.57
N SER A 3 14.75 -12.16 30.06
CA SER A 3 13.37 -11.74 30.34
C SER A 3 12.41 -12.74 29.71
N ASN A 4 11.49 -13.32 30.50
CA ASN A 4 10.46 -14.21 29.98
C ASN A 4 9.58 -13.39 29.03
N PRO A 5 9.35 -13.84 27.78
CA PRO A 5 8.60 -13.08 26.81
C PRO A 5 7.18 -12.70 27.28
N ARG A 6 6.61 -13.50 28.21
CA ARG A 6 5.28 -13.34 28.81
C ARG A 6 5.17 -12.14 29.77
N ASP A 7 6.29 -11.71 30.35
CA ASP A 7 6.31 -10.58 31.30
C ASP A 7 6.37 -9.22 30.59
N ARG A 8 6.52 -9.23 29.25
CA ARG A 8 6.54 -8.03 28.42
C ARG A 8 5.11 -7.55 28.15
N ARG A 9 4.97 -6.29 27.75
CA ARG A 9 3.71 -5.77 27.21
C ARG A 9 3.37 -6.53 25.90
N PRO A 10 2.13 -7.00 25.71
CA PRO A 10 1.70 -7.60 24.44
C PRO A 10 1.95 -6.66 23.25
N SER A 11 2.32 -7.24 22.10
CA SER A 11 2.68 -6.49 20.90
C SER A 11 1.50 -6.03 20.05
N ASN A 12 0.29 -6.51 20.33
CA ASN A 12 -0.90 -6.21 19.53
C ASN A 12 -1.85 -5.19 20.17
N ALA A 13 -2.80 -4.71 19.37
CA ALA A 13 -3.81 -3.74 19.77
C ALA A 13 -4.78 -4.31 20.82
N LYS A 14 -5.31 -3.42 21.67
CA LYS A 14 -6.34 -3.77 22.66
C LYS A 14 -7.58 -4.34 21.96
N GLY A 15 -8.09 -5.47 22.45
CA GLY A 15 -9.28 -6.14 21.89
C GLY A 15 -8.96 -7.36 21.01
N TRP A 16 -7.68 -7.59 20.70
CA TRP A 16 -7.21 -8.77 19.98
C TRP A 16 -6.59 -9.81 20.94
N ALA A 17 -6.44 -11.06 20.49
CA ALA A 17 -5.88 -12.15 21.29
C ALA A 17 -4.43 -11.87 21.69
N ARG A 18 -4.11 -11.78 22.98
CA ARG A 18 -2.80 -11.30 23.45
C ARG A 18 -1.63 -12.07 22.83
N CYS A 19 -0.69 -11.33 22.23
CA CYS A 19 0.50 -11.92 21.62
C CYS A 19 1.79 -11.16 21.92
N TRP A 20 2.92 -11.85 21.76
CA TRP A 20 4.26 -11.29 21.89
C TRP A 20 5.15 -11.73 20.73
N SER A 21 5.89 -10.79 20.17
CA SER A 21 7.00 -11.10 19.25
C SER A 21 8.15 -11.77 19.99
N VAL A 22 8.53 -12.97 19.59
CA VAL A 22 9.67 -13.71 20.17
C VAL A 22 10.81 -13.83 19.17
N SER A 23 12.02 -13.56 19.64
CA SER A 23 13.26 -13.71 18.89
C SER A 23 13.56 -15.17 18.60
N LYS A 24 14.48 -15.42 17.67
CA LYS A 24 14.91 -16.77 17.31
C LYS A 24 15.49 -17.55 18.50
N SER A 25 16.19 -16.88 19.41
CA SER A 25 16.70 -17.52 20.64
C SER A 25 15.58 -17.87 21.62
N GLU A 26 14.60 -16.97 21.79
CA GLU A 26 13.44 -17.23 22.68
C GLU A 26 12.57 -18.37 22.13
N VAL A 27 12.38 -18.46 20.81
CA VAL A 27 11.68 -19.61 20.17
C VAL A 27 12.37 -20.93 20.49
N LYS A 28 13.71 -20.98 20.38
CA LYS A 28 14.48 -22.19 20.71
C LYS A 28 14.38 -22.56 22.18
N GLU A 29 14.40 -21.56 23.07
CA GLU A 29 14.25 -21.78 24.52
C GLU A 29 12.86 -22.30 24.85
N LEU A 30 11.81 -21.70 24.29
CA LEU A 30 10.43 -22.17 24.45
C LEU A 30 10.26 -23.61 23.95
N LEU A 31 10.71 -23.90 22.73
CA LEU A 31 10.60 -25.26 22.16
C LEU A 31 11.49 -26.31 22.85
N ALA A 32 12.47 -25.88 23.64
CA ALA A 32 13.26 -26.78 24.48
C ALA A 32 12.54 -27.14 25.79
N GLU A 33 11.47 -26.43 26.16
CA GLU A 33 10.55 -26.85 27.22
C GLU A 33 9.78 -28.09 26.73
N GLU A 34 9.67 -29.14 27.54
CA GLU A 34 9.03 -30.42 27.15
C GLU A 34 7.50 -30.33 26.94
N SER A 35 6.92 -29.13 27.04
CA SER A 35 5.48 -28.90 27.00
C SER A 35 4.91 -28.58 25.62
N TRP A 36 5.73 -28.48 24.56
CA TRP A 36 5.28 -28.04 23.24
C TRP A 36 5.05 -29.19 22.26
N THR A 37 3.88 -29.20 21.63
CA THR A 37 3.49 -30.17 20.60
C THR A 37 3.17 -29.46 19.28
N PRO A 38 3.49 -30.04 18.11
CA PRO A 38 3.08 -29.47 16.83
C PRO A 38 1.55 -29.33 16.71
N ASP A 39 1.08 -28.19 16.21
CA ASP A 39 -0.33 -27.93 15.93
C ASP A 39 -0.56 -27.93 14.41
N PRO A 40 -0.95 -29.06 13.81
CA PRO A 40 -1.11 -29.16 12.36
C PRO A 40 -2.27 -28.30 11.84
N GLU A 41 -3.26 -27.95 12.69
CA GLU A 41 -4.41 -27.13 12.30
C GLU A 41 -4.00 -25.68 11.99
N HIS A 42 -2.99 -25.17 12.71
CA HIS A 42 -2.49 -23.81 12.56
C HIS A 42 -1.13 -23.72 11.86
N SER A 43 -0.53 -24.86 11.53
CA SER A 43 0.75 -24.91 10.82
C SER A 43 0.55 -24.62 9.34
N LEU A 44 1.29 -23.64 8.81
CA LEU A 44 1.44 -23.42 7.38
C LEU A 44 2.78 -23.99 6.90
N PRO A 45 2.95 -24.33 5.60
CA PRO A 45 4.21 -24.88 5.09
C PRO A 45 5.46 -24.06 5.43
N GLU A 46 5.28 -22.75 5.60
CA GLU A 46 6.34 -21.80 5.90
C GLU A 46 6.34 -21.33 7.37
N HIS A 47 5.29 -21.66 8.12
CA HIS A 47 5.05 -21.15 9.46
C HIS A 47 4.55 -22.28 10.37
N PRO A 48 5.43 -23.17 10.86
CA PRO A 48 5.02 -24.23 11.78
C PRO A 48 4.47 -23.62 13.08
N ALA A 49 3.44 -24.27 13.60
CA ALA A 49 2.74 -23.89 14.80
C ALA A 49 2.93 -24.96 15.89
N TYR A 50 3.04 -24.52 17.14
CA TYR A 50 3.19 -25.39 18.31
C TYR A 50 2.25 -24.93 19.42
N VAL A 51 1.66 -25.87 20.14
CA VAL A 51 0.79 -25.60 21.30
C VAL A 51 1.42 -26.17 22.56
N SER A 52 1.44 -25.37 23.62
CA SER A 52 1.91 -25.81 24.93
C SER A 52 0.81 -26.56 25.70
N ASP A 53 1.18 -27.31 26.72
CA ASP A 53 0.27 -27.92 27.70
C ASP A 53 -0.64 -26.91 28.43
N ARG A 54 -0.21 -25.64 28.51
CA ARG A 54 -0.98 -24.51 29.04
C ARG A 54 -1.96 -23.92 28.01
N GLY A 55 -1.98 -24.45 26.79
CA GLY A 55 -2.82 -23.96 25.70
C GLY A 55 -2.30 -22.70 25.00
N GLU A 56 -1.05 -22.31 25.23
CA GLU A 56 -0.41 -21.21 24.48
C GLU A 56 -0.13 -21.65 23.05
N LEU A 57 -0.10 -20.71 22.10
CA LEU A 57 0.20 -21.02 20.69
C LEU A 57 1.45 -20.26 20.24
N LEU A 58 2.42 -20.97 19.67
CA LEU A 58 3.63 -20.41 19.11
C LEU A 58 3.66 -20.60 17.59
N LEU A 59 3.61 -19.49 16.84
CA LEU A 59 3.79 -19.49 15.39
C LEU A 59 5.24 -19.12 15.06
N VAL A 60 5.97 -19.97 14.34
CA VAL A 60 7.38 -19.73 14.00
C VAL A 60 7.51 -19.40 12.52
N SER A 61 8.07 -18.24 12.20
CA SER A 61 8.37 -17.82 10.82
C SER A 61 9.56 -18.59 10.23
N ARG A 62 9.73 -18.54 8.90
CA ARG A 62 10.93 -19.04 8.18
C ARG A 62 12.26 -18.52 8.72
N THR A 63 12.28 -17.30 9.28
CA THR A 63 13.50 -16.71 9.86
C THR A 63 13.86 -17.28 11.25
N GLY A 64 12.96 -18.06 11.83
CA GLY A 64 13.04 -18.62 13.18
C GLY A 64 12.53 -17.68 14.28
N LYS A 65 12.15 -16.43 13.96
CA LYS A 65 11.37 -15.57 14.87
C LYS A 65 9.93 -16.08 14.97
N GLY A 66 9.21 -15.76 16.04
CA GLY A 66 7.84 -16.20 16.20
C GLY A 66 6.89 -15.19 16.86
N LEU A 67 5.62 -15.58 16.90
CA LEU A 67 4.56 -14.93 17.65
C LEU A 67 4.04 -15.93 18.69
N LEU A 68 4.15 -15.57 19.96
CA LEU A 68 3.59 -16.32 21.08
C LEU A 68 2.24 -15.73 21.43
N TYR A 69 1.17 -16.50 21.36
CA TYR A 69 -0.17 -16.15 21.82
C TYR A 69 -0.41 -16.74 23.20
N ALA A 70 -1.04 -15.96 24.08
CA ALA A 70 -1.36 -16.40 25.45
C ALA A 70 -2.30 -17.61 25.48
N SER A 71 -3.15 -17.76 24.46
CA SER A 71 -4.09 -18.88 24.34
C SER A 71 -4.45 -19.13 22.88
N ARG A 72 -4.34 -20.38 22.46
CA ARG A 72 -4.85 -20.89 21.17
C ARG A 72 -6.35 -20.66 21.04
N GLN A 73 -7.09 -20.90 22.12
CA GLN A 73 -8.54 -20.71 22.16
C GLN A 73 -8.90 -19.22 21.99
N GLU A 74 -8.21 -18.32 22.69
CA GLU A 74 -8.44 -16.86 22.57
C GLU A 74 -8.19 -16.39 21.13
N LEU A 75 -7.13 -16.88 20.47
CA LEU A 75 -6.87 -16.60 19.05
C LEU A 75 -8.02 -17.08 18.16
N MET A 76 -8.54 -18.28 18.40
CA MET A 76 -9.62 -18.86 17.60
C MET A 76 -10.94 -18.13 17.80
N GLU A 77 -11.29 -17.78 19.03
CA GLU A 77 -12.48 -16.99 19.34
C GLU A 77 -12.40 -15.62 18.67
N LYS A 78 -11.25 -14.95 18.76
CA LYS A 78 -11.03 -13.66 18.10
C LYS A 78 -11.00 -13.76 16.58
N SER A 79 -10.48 -14.83 16.03
CA SER A 79 -10.52 -15.09 14.59
C SER A 79 -11.96 -15.34 14.12
N ALA A 80 -12.75 -16.10 14.88
CA ALA A 80 -14.15 -16.36 14.58
C ALA A 80 -15.01 -15.09 14.71
N GLU A 81 -14.77 -14.27 15.74
CA GLU A 81 -15.39 -12.95 15.90
C GLU A 81 -15.03 -12.03 14.71
N SER A 82 -13.75 -11.99 14.32
CA SER A 82 -13.29 -11.22 13.16
C SER A 82 -13.93 -11.69 11.85
N ARG A 83 -14.19 -13.00 11.70
CA ARG A 83 -14.91 -13.56 10.54
C ARG A 83 -16.40 -13.24 10.53
N LYS A 84 -16.99 -12.93 11.69
CA LYS A 84 -18.39 -12.47 11.80
C LYS A 84 -18.52 -10.99 11.49
N SER A 85 -17.47 -10.21 11.71
CA SER A 85 -17.42 -8.85 11.18
C SER A 85 -17.51 -8.93 9.66
N PRO A 86 -18.31 -8.08 8.99
CA PRO A 86 -18.21 -7.95 7.54
C PRO A 86 -16.72 -7.76 7.21
N PHE A 87 -16.21 -8.55 6.26
CA PHE A 87 -14.86 -8.36 5.76
C PHE A 87 -14.69 -6.87 5.47
N PRO A 88 -13.54 -6.26 5.83
CA PRO A 88 -13.31 -4.87 5.47
C PRO A 88 -13.59 -4.74 3.98
N SER A 89 -14.62 -3.97 3.63
CA SER A 89 -15.04 -3.75 2.26
C SER A 89 -13.82 -3.41 1.44
N HIS A 90 -13.67 -4.09 0.30
CA HIS A 90 -12.54 -3.83 -0.59
C HIS A 90 -12.51 -2.33 -0.89
N MET A 91 -11.32 -1.71 -0.97
CA MET A 91 -11.20 -0.25 -1.12
C MET A 91 -11.91 0.28 -2.37
N LEU A 92 -12.02 -0.56 -3.41
CA LEU A 92 -12.74 -0.24 -4.65
C LEU A 92 -14.24 -0.58 -4.64
N GLU A 93 -14.75 -1.25 -3.60
CA GLU A 93 -16.17 -1.58 -3.47
C GLU A 93 -17.00 -0.29 -3.43
N GLY A 94 -17.89 -0.12 -4.40
CA GLY A 94 -18.70 1.10 -4.58
C GLY A 94 -17.95 2.30 -5.18
N ASN A 95 -16.61 2.28 -5.18
CA ASN A 95 -15.77 3.37 -5.70
C ASN A 95 -15.41 3.21 -7.19
N LEU A 96 -15.62 2.02 -7.77
CA LEU A 96 -15.38 1.73 -9.19
C LEU A 96 -16.59 1.02 -9.83
N PRO A 97 -17.73 1.72 -10.02
CA PRO A 97 -18.99 1.08 -10.42
C PRO A 97 -18.97 0.47 -11.83
N GLN A 98 -17.99 0.82 -12.66
CA GLN A 98 -17.86 0.27 -14.03
C GLN A 98 -17.47 -1.21 -14.03
N GLY A 99 -16.84 -1.71 -12.96
CA GLY A 99 -16.44 -3.11 -12.81
C GLY A 99 -15.64 -3.64 -14.02
N PRO A 100 -16.11 -4.71 -14.70
CA PRO A 100 -15.40 -5.31 -15.83
C PRO A 100 -15.35 -4.39 -17.06
N HIS A 101 -16.19 -3.34 -17.12
CA HIS A 101 -16.27 -2.40 -18.24
C HIS A 101 -15.46 -1.12 -18.00
N PHE A 102 -14.56 -1.13 -17.01
CA PHE A 102 -13.78 0.06 -16.65
C PHE A 102 -12.92 0.55 -17.82
N VAL A 103 -12.28 -0.35 -18.56
CA VAL A 103 -11.35 0.02 -19.65
C VAL A 103 -12.10 0.71 -20.79
N GLU A 104 -13.29 0.24 -21.15
CA GLU A 104 -14.14 0.87 -22.16
C GLU A 104 -14.65 2.24 -21.70
N ALA A 105 -14.82 2.43 -20.39
CA ALA A 105 -15.28 3.68 -19.80
C ALA A 105 -14.17 4.74 -19.65
N VAL A 106 -12.89 4.38 -19.73
CA VAL A 106 -11.73 5.29 -19.51
C VAL A 106 -11.88 6.63 -20.25
N PRO A 107 -12.17 6.69 -21.57
CA PRO A 107 -12.30 7.96 -22.26
C PRO A 107 -13.38 8.87 -21.65
N SER A 108 -14.55 8.32 -21.35
CA SER A 108 -15.68 9.05 -20.76
C SER A 108 -15.42 9.48 -19.32
N LEU A 109 -14.67 8.69 -18.56
CA LEU A 109 -14.24 9.01 -17.20
C LEU A 109 -13.26 10.19 -17.16
N ILE A 110 -12.37 10.29 -18.15
CA ILE A 110 -11.46 11.44 -18.29
C ILE A 110 -12.24 12.71 -18.70
N ASP A 111 -13.25 12.58 -19.57
CA ASP A 111 -14.15 13.68 -19.91
C ASP A 111 -14.94 14.18 -18.69
N ALA A 112 -15.41 13.25 -17.84
CA ALA A 112 -16.07 13.58 -16.58
C ALA A 112 -15.09 14.27 -15.62
N LEU A 113 -13.86 13.76 -15.47
CA LEU A 113 -12.83 14.35 -14.64
C LEU A 113 -12.55 15.81 -15.03
N ALA A 114 -12.34 16.07 -16.32
CA ALA A 114 -12.11 17.42 -16.86
C ALA A 114 -13.23 18.39 -16.44
N ARG A 115 -14.49 17.94 -16.60
CA ARG A 115 -15.68 18.73 -16.26
C ARG A 115 -15.82 18.97 -14.75
N ILE A 116 -15.61 17.94 -13.92
CA ILE A 116 -15.73 18.02 -12.47
C ILE A 116 -14.68 18.96 -11.88
N LEU A 117 -13.47 18.94 -12.44
CA LEU A 117 -12.35 19.75 -11.97
C LEU A 117 -12.24 21.14 -12.63
N ASP A 118 -13.13 21.44 -13.59
CA ASP A 118 -13.10 22.66 -14.39
C ASP A 118 -11.74 22.87 -15.08
N ILE A 119 -11.26 21.80 -15.73
CA ILE A 119 -10.03 21.77 -16.53
C ILE A 119 -10.43 21.60 -18.00
N PRO A 120 -9.93 22.41 -18.93
CA PRO A 120 -10.17 22.19 -20.37
C PRO A 120 -9.74 20.78 -20.77
N ARG A 121 -10.58 20.05 -21.50
CA ARG A 121 -10.36 18.62 -21.79
C ARG A 121 -9.06 18.37 -22.53
N GLU A 122 -8.70 19.28 -23.43
CA GLU A 122 -7.46 19.31 -24.20
C GLU A 122 -6.21 19.50 -23.35
N SER A 123 -6.34 20.01 -22.12
CA SER A 123 -5.22 20.13 -21.17
C SER A 123 -4.95 18.83 -20.42
N LEU A 124 -5.83 17.82 -20.56
CA LEU A 124 -5.63 16.47 -20.04
C LEU A 124 -5.09 15.56 -21.16
N ASP A 125 -3.84 15.82 -21.55
CA ASP A 125 -3.14 15.22 -22.70
C ASP A 125 -2.26 14.01 -22.35
N SER A 126 -2.46 13.43 -21.16
CA SER A 126 -1.66 12.31 -20.63
C SER A 126 -0.17 12.62 -20.42
N SER A 127 0.23 13.90 -20.39
CA SER A 127 1.58 14.33 -19.99
C SER A 127 1.77 14.34 -18.46
N PHE A 128 3.00 14.45 -17.99
CA PHE A 128 3.26 14.67 -16.56
C PHE A 128 2.83 16.08 -16.11
N GLU A 129 2.98 17.08 -16.97
CA GLU A 129 2.64 18.47 -16.71
C GLU A 129 1.13 18.62 -16.44
N SER A 130 0.31 17.90 -17.20
CA SER A 130 -1.15 17.90 -17.02
C SER A 130 -1.58 17.36 -15.64
N LEU A 131 -0.82 16.46 -15.01
CA LEU A 131 -1.10 15.97 -13.65
C LEU A 131 -1.01 17.09 -12.61
N GLN A 132 -0.17 18.12 -12.85
CA GLN A 132 -0.07 19.27 -11.97
C GLN A 132 -1.36 20.11 -11.98
N LEU A 133 -2.06 20.16 -13.11
CA LEU A 133 -3.37 20.81 -13.23
C LEU A 133 -4.41 20.07 -12.38
N VAL A 134 -4.43 18.75 -12.46
CA VAL A 134 -5.28 17.88 -11.62
C VAL A 134 -4.97 18.10 -10.14
N ASP A 135 -3.70 18.07 -9.73
CA ASP A 135 -3.28 18.34 -8.35
C ASP A 135 -3.75 19.71 -7.85
N LYS A 136 -3.61 20.76 -8.68
CA LYS A 136 -4.06 22.11 -8.35
C LYS A 136 -5.58 22.18 -8.17
N ALA A 137 -6.35 21.48 -9.01
CA ALA A 137 -7.81 21.45 -8.90
C ALA A 137 -8.26 20.66 -7.65
N LEU A 138 -7.66 19.49 -7.38
CA LEU A 138 -7.98 18.67 -6.22
C LEU A 138 -7.73 19.38 -4.88
N LYS A 139 -6.74 20.27 -4.80
CA LYS A 139 -6.49 21.09 -3.59
C LYS A 139 -7.68 21.96 -3.19
N LYS A 140 -8.59 22.27 -4.13
CA LYS A 140 -9.81 23.05 -3.88
C LYS A 140 -10.93 22.20 -3.25
N ILE A 141 -10.87 20.87 -3.33
CA ILE A 141 -11.87 19.96 -2.77
C ILE A 141 -11.53 19.66 -1.31
N ARG A 142 -12.36 20.15 -0.39
CA ARG A 142 -12.19 19.97 1.06
C ARG A 142 -13.50 19.51 1.72
N PRO A 143 -13.44 18.55 2.68
CA PRO A 143 -12.28 17.73 3.04
C PRO A 143 -11.86 16.78 1.90
N LYS A 144 -10.60 16.30 1.92
CA LYS A 144 -10.05 15.46 0.83
C LYS A 144 -10.89 14.20 0.59
N LYS A 145 -11.47 13.62 1.65
CA LYS A 145 -12.38 12.46 1.58
C LYS A 145 -13.59 12.66 0.67
N ARG A 146 -14.04 13.90 0.43
CA ARG A 146 -15.12 14.21 -0.53
C ARG A 146 -14.81 13.76 -1.96
N ILE A 147 -13.54 13.52 -2.29
CA ILE A 147 -13.15 12.97 -3.60
C ILE A 147 -13.83 11.62 -3.86
N LEU A 148 -14.04 10.80 -2.83
CA LEU A 148 -14.72 9.50 -2.94
C LEU A 148 -16.25 9.61 -3.02
N GLU A 149 -16.80 10.77 -2.65
CA GLU A 149 -18.24 11.01 -2.60
C GLU A 149 -18.78 11.62 -3.90
N ILE A 150 -17.91 12.27 -4.68
CA ILE A 150 -18.29 12.91 -5.95
C ILE A 150 -18.34 11.82 -7.04
N PRO A 151 -19.50 11.60 -7.68
CA PRO A 151 -19.63 10.59 -8.73
C PRO A 151 -18.58 10.78 -9.82
N ASP A 152 -18.01 9.67 -10.28
CA ASP A 152 -17.00 9.58 -11.35
C ASP A 152 -15.68 10.33 -11.10
N LEU A 153 -15.53 11.09 -10.03
CA LEU A 153 -14.28 11.80 -9.75
C LEU A 153 -13.15 10.81 -9.44
N PHE A 154 -13.37 9.88 -8.50
CA PHE A 154 -12.35 8.89 -8.17
C PHE A 154 -12.06 7.89 -9.30
N PRO A 155 -13.07 7.30 -9.99
CA PRO A 155 -12.85 6.56 -11.24
C PRO A 155 -12.10 7.35 -12.30
N GLY A 156 -12.44 8.63 -12.49
CA GLY A 156 -11.78 9.54 -13.43
C GLY A 156 -10.31 9.77 -13.08
N LEU A 157 -9.98 9.91 -11.79
CA LEU A 157 -8.59 10.00 -11.34
C LEU A 157 -7.80 8.74 -11.68
N ILE A 158 -8.33 7.56 -11.36
CA ILE A 158 -7.68 6.27 -11.68
C ILE A 158 -7.47 6.14 -13.20
N ALA A 159 -8.51 6.44 -13.99
CA ALA A 159 -8.46 6.38 -15.44
C ALA A 159 -7.37 7.32 -15.99
N TYR A 160 -7.34 8.56 -15.52
CA TYR A 160 -6.37 9.54 -16.01
C TYR A 160 -4.93 9.20 -15.61
N THR A 161 -4.68 8.83 -14.35
CA THR A 161 -3.34 8.44 -13.93
C THR A 161 -2.86 7.18 -14.63
N GLY A 162 -3.75 6.21 -14.84
CA GLY A 162 -3.42 5.01 -15.60
C GLY A 162 -3.12 5.31 -17.06
N GLU A 163 -3.82 6.24 -17.72
CA GLU A 163 -3.48 6.67 -19.08
C GLU A 163 -2.11 7.34 -19.16
N VAL A 164 -1.74 8.19 -18.19
CA VAL A 164 -0.38 8.76 -18.13
C VAL A 164 0.68 7.65 -17.98
N MET A 165 0.44 6.69 -17.08
CA MET A 165 1.34 5.54 -16.91
C MET A 165 1.39 4.65 -18.16
N ARG A 166 0.26 4.43 -18.84
CA ARG A 166 0.14 3.61 -20.05
C ARG A 166 0.95 4.22 -21.19
N GLU A 167 0.76 5.51 -21.46
CA GLU A 167 1.51 6.24 -22.47
C GLU A 167 3.01 6.26 -22.16
N ALA A 168 3.39 6.55 -20.91
CA ALA A 168 4.81 6.61 -20.51
C ALA A 168 5.54 5.25 -20.59
N SER A 169 4.83 4.15 -20.34
CA SER A 169 5.42 2.79 -20.31
C SER A 169 5.23 1.98 -21.59
N GLY A 170 4.41 2.45 -22.53
CA GLY A 170 3.90 1.62 -23.63
C GLY A 170 3.08 0.42 -23.14
N GLY A 171 2.51 0.53 -21.94
CA GLY A 171 1.75 -0.53 -21.28
C GLY A 171 0.35 -0.72 -21.86
N THR A 172 -0.39 -1.64 -21.25
CA THR A 172 -1.79 -1.91 -21.57
C THR A 172 -2.61 -2.05 -20.29
N TRP A 173 -3.88 -1.66 -20.34
CA TRP A 173 -4.79 -1.89 -19.23
C TRP A 173 -4.98 -3.39 -18.98
N TRP A 174 -4.98 -3.75 -17.71
CA TRP A 174 -5.30 -5.09 -17.23
C TRP A 174 -6.23 -4.97 -16.02
N LEU A 175 -7.33 -5.70 -16.04
CA LEU A 175 -8.26 -5.79 -14.91
C LEU A 175 -8.03 -7.12 -14.19
N HIS A 176 -7.78 -7.04 -12.89
CA HIS A 176 -7.65 -8.20 -12.03
C HIS A 176 -8.92 -8.38 -11.20
N GLU A 177 -9.60 -9.51 -11.37
CA GLU A 177 -10.78 -9.86 -10.57
C GLU A 177 -10.32 -10.39 -9.20
N ILE A 178 -10.73 -9.73 -8.11
CA ILE A 178 -10.35 -10.13 -6.75
C ILE A 178 -11.40 -11.05 -6.14
N HIS A 179 -12.65 -10.58 -6.07
CA HIS A 179 -13.75 -11.33 -5.49
C HIS A 179 -15.10 -10.82 -6.01
N GLY A 180 -15.76 -11.60 -6.86
CA GLY A 180 -17.06 -11.23 -7.41
C GLY A 180 -16.97 -10.02 -8.35
N PRO A 181 -17.81 -8.98 -8.19
CA PRO A 181 -17.87 -7.87 -9.14
C PRO A 181 -16.74 -6.83 -8.99
N ILE A 182 -15.71 -7.12 -8.18
CA ILE A 182 -14.65 -6.16 -7.84
C ILE A 182 -13.43 -6.40 -8.72
N TYR A 183 -13.12 -5.39 -9.53
CA TYR A 183 -12.00 -5.38 -10.47
C TYR A 183 -10.99 -4.31 -10.08
N GLU A 184 -9.72 -4.69 -10.02
CA GLU A 184 -8.61 -3.78 -9.79
C GLU A 184 -7.95 -3.41 -11.13
N PRO A 185 -7.88 -2.10 -11.47
CA PRO A 185 -7.28 -1.66 -12.72
C PRO A 185 -5.78 -1.42 -12.58
N TYR A 186 -5.01 -2.09 -13.44
CA TYR A 186 -3.55 -2.03 -13.48
C TYR A 186 -3.05 -1.69 -14.89
N ILE A 187 -1.84 -1.13 -14.96
CA ILE A 187 -1.11 -0.98 -16.23
C ILE A 187 -0.07 -2.08 -16.31
N ARG A 188 -0.29 -3.06 -17.18
CA ARG A 188 0.66 -4.15 -17.46
C ARG A 188 1.71 -3.67 -18.46
N TYR A 189 2.99 -3.91 -18.17
CA TYR A 189 4.10 -3.48 -19.02
C TYR A 189 5.21 -4.53 -19.08
N GLY A 190 5.99 -4.49 -20.16
CA GLY A 190 7.14 -5.38 -20.38
C GLY A 190 6.81 -6.88 -20.45
N ALA A 191 7.85 -7.70 -20.61
CA ALA A 191 7.75 -9.15 -20.53
C ALA A 191 7.78 -9.62 -19.06
N GLY A 192 6.99 -10.65 -18.71
CA GLY A 192 7.01 -11.25 -17.38
C GLY A 192 5.89 -10.82 -16.43
N GLY A 193 4.87 -10.11 -16.91
CA GLY A 193 3.67 -9.82 -16.11
C GLY A 193 3.86 -8.75 -15.04
N ARG A 194 4.78 -7.80 -15.25
CA ARG A 194 4.91 -6.63 -14.38
C ARG A 194 3.71 -5.70 -14.58
N TYR A 195 3.33 -5.00 -13.52
CA TYR A 195 2.20 -4.07 -13.53
C TYR A 195 2.46 -2.88 -12.60
N MET A 196 1.85 -1.74 -12.92
CA MET A 196 1.79 -0.54 -12.07
C MET A 196 0.39 -0.40 -11.50
N ASP A 197 0.31 0.03 -10.24
CA ASP A 197 -0.95 0.25 -9.53
C ASP A 197 -1.47 1.68 -9.79
N ALA A 198 -2.62 1.78 -10.47
CA ALA A 198 -3.23 3.07 -10.80
C ALA A 198 -4.15 3.61 -9.69
N TRP A 199 -4.41 2.87 -8.61
CA TRP A 199 -5.48 3.20 -7.65
C TRP A 199 -5.08 3.10 -6.17
N GLY A 200 -4.21 2.19 -5.77
CA GLY A 200 -3.95 1.88 -4.35
C GLY A 200 -3.37 3.07 -3.57
N GLU A 201 -2.26 3.62 -4.05
CA GLU A 201 -1.66 4.82 -3.45
C GLU A 201 -2.54 6.06 -3.63
N MET A 202 -3.36 6.11 -4.70
CA MET A 202 -4.35 7.18 -4.89
C MET A 202 -5.39 7.17 -3.77
N TYR A 203 -5.98 6.00 -3.50
CA TYR A 203 -6.96 5.79 -2.44
C TYR A 203 -6.37 6.15 -1.08
N LYS A 204 -5.20 5.60 -0.73
CA LYS A 204 -4.51 5.90 0.52
C LYS A 204 -4.28 7.40 0.69
N SER A 205 -3.82 8.09 -0.37
CA SER A 205 -3.59 9.53 -0.31
C SER A 205 -4.86 10.32 0.03
N ILE A 206 -6.05 9.82 -0.34
CA ILE A 206 -7.33 10.47 -0.10
C ILE A 206 -7.85 10.18 1.31
N THR A 207 -7.68 8.94 1.78
CA THR A 207 -8.23 8.48 3.07
C THR A 207 -7.33 8.77 4.26
N GLU A 208 -6.01 8.83 4.05
CA GLU A 208 -5.01 9.00 5.10
C GLU A 208 -4.53 10.46 5.23
N PRO A 209 -4.05 10.88 6.43
CA PRO A 209 -3.62 12.27 6.66
C PRO A 209 -2.42 12.70 5.80
N ARG A 210 -1.55 11.75 5.42
CA ARG A 210 -0.34 11.99 4.63
C ARG A 210 -0.64 11.82 3.14
N ALA A 211 -1.22 12.87 2.58
CA ALA A 211 -1.62 12.92 1.18
C ALA A 211 -0.43 13.17 0.26
N LEU A 212 0.01 12.14 -0.48
CA LEU A 212 0.80 12.36 -1.70
C LEU A 212 -0.06 13.08 -2.76
N SER A 213 0.60 13.83 -3.63
CA SER A 213 -0.03 14.42 -4.82
C SER A 213 -0.18 13.34 -5.90
N VAL A 214 -1.12 13.54 -6.82
CA VAL A 214 -1.35 12.66 -7.98
C VAL A 214 -0.07 12.53 -8.80
N THR A 215 0.59 13.67 -9.07
CA THR A 215 1.87 13.71 -9.79
C THR A 215 2.95 12.86 -9.08
N THR A 216 3.04 12.99 -7.75
CA THR A 216 4.02 12.22 -6.96
C THR A 216 3.77 10.72 -7.01
N ILE A 217 2.50 10.30 -6.95
CA ILE A 217 2.12 8.88 -7.03
C ILE A 217 2.52 8.32 -8.39
N VAL A 218 2.15 8.99 -9.49
CA VAL A 218 2.47 8.53 -10.84
C VAL A 218 3.98 8.47 -11.09
N TYR A 219 4.72 9.49 -10.62
CA TYR A 219 6.18 9.48 -10.71
C TYR A 219 6.79 8.30 -9.94
N ALA A 220 6.30 8.01 -8.73
CA ALA A 220 6.82 6.92 -7.91
C ALA A 220 6.58 5.53 -8.55
N GLU A 221 5.39 5.31 -9.12
CA GLU A 221 5.05 4.09 -9.85
C GLU A 221 5.95 3.91 -11.09
N LEU A 222 6.09 4.95 -11.91
CA LEU A 222 6.95 4.91 -13.10
C LEU A 222 8.43 4.74 -12.74
N ALA A 223 8.91 5.36 -11.65
CA ALA A 223 10.26 5.16 -11.15
C ALA A 223 10.50 3.74 -10.68
N HIS A 224 9.57 3.17 -9.91
CA HIS A 224 9.63 1.77 -9.47
C HIS A 224 9.63 0.80 -10.66
N ALA A 225 8.90 1.16 -11.72
CA ALA A 225 8.85 0.39 -12.95
C ALA A 225 10.09 0.53 -13.87
N GLY A 226 11.00 1.47 -13.57
CA GLY A 226 12.21 1.72 -14.35
C GLY A 226 12.04 2.71 -15.50
N PHE A 227 10.94 3.48 -15.54
CA PHE A 227 10.64 4.45 -16.59
C PHE A 227 11.06 5.89 -16.25
N ALA A 228 11.50 6.17 -15.01
CA ALA A 228 11.84 7.54 -14.56
C ALA A 228 13.19 8.10 -15.08
N GLY A 229 13.69 7.64 -16.24
CA GLY A 229 14.99 8.07 -16.77
C GLY A 229 15.11 8.13 -18.29
N GLY A 230 14.02 8.03 -19.04
CA GLY A 230 14.08 7.72 -20.48
C GLY A 230 14.11 8.88 -21.46
N SER A 231 13.65 10.08 -21.12
CA SER A 231 13.32 11.07 -22.16
C SER A 231 13.25 12.53 -21.69
N ALA A 232 14.35 13.07 -21.17
CA ALA A 232 14.66 14.49 -21.29
C ALA A 232 16.13 14.71 -20.92
N GLY A 233 16.88 15.41 -21.77
CA GLY A 233 18.26 15.76 -21.48
C GLY A 233 18.40 16.41 -20.11
N GLN A 234 19.28 15.84 -19.27
CA GLN A 234 20.06 16.39 -18.15
C GLN A 234 19.51 17.46 -17.18
N ASP A 235 18.28 17.94 -17.29
CA ASP A 235 17.74 19.04 -16.48
C ASP A 235 16.34 18.72 -15.92
N GLN A 236 16.12 17.47 -15.51
CA GLN A 236 14.95 17.19 -14.67
C GLN A 236 15.23 17.60 -13.22
N PRO A 237 14.33 18.35 -12.58
CA PRO A 237 14.47 18.68 -11.17
C PRO A 237 14.53 17.37 -10.38
N ARG A 238 15.58 17.20 -9.57
CA ARG A 238 15.53 16.24 -8.46
C ARG A 238 14.24 16.52 -7.70
N VAL A 239 13.30 15.59 -7.74
CA VAL A 239 12.08 15.69 -6.94
C VAL A 239 12.51 15.52 -5.48
N THR A 240 12.80 16.64 -4.83
CA THR A 240 13.02 16.73 -3.41
C THR A 240 11.67 16.63 -2.72
N PHE A 241 11.46 15.52 -2.03
CA PHE A 241 10.42 15.43 -1.04
C PHE A 241 10.82 16.34 0.12
N VAL A 242 9.99 17.35 0.42
CA VAL A 242 10.12 18.13 1.65
C VAL A 242 8.90 17.80 2.48
N ASP A 243 9.05 16.82 3.38
CA ASP A 243 8.06 16.56 4.41
C ASP A 243 8.23 17.64 5.48
N LYS A 244 7.33 18.64 5.47
CA LYS A 244 7.26 19.62 6.57
C LYS A 244 6.35 19.04 7.63
N ASP A 245 6.95 18.54 8.70
CA ASP A 245 6.22 18.28 9.94
C ASP A 245 5.74 19.65 10.47
N PRO A 246 4.43 19.89 10.64
CA PRO A 246 3.94 21.19 11.11
C PRO A 246 4.41 21.56 12.53
N GLU A 247 4.97 20.61 13.29
CA GLU A 247 5.47 20.84 14.65
C GLU A 247 7.01 20.85 14.75
N GLU A 248 7.75 20.42 13.72
CA GLU A 248 9.21 20.48 13.71
C GLU A 248 9.72 21.10 12.38
N ASP A 249 10.50 22.18 12.46
CA ASP A 249 11.29 22.74 11.35
C ASP A 249 12.40 21.77 10.92
N VAL A 250 12.02 20.59 10.44
CA VAL A 250 12.91 19.51 10.03
C VAL A 250 12.53 19.11 8.62
N GLU A 251 13.47 19.30 7.70
CA GLU A 251 13.33 18.86 6.33
C GLU A 251 13.87 17.42 6.21
N TYR A 252 12.99 16.49 5.82
CA TYR A 252 13.36 15.12 5.47
C TYR A 252 13.54 15.01 3.96
N PHE A 253 14.71 14.54 3.55
CA PHE A 253 15.08 14.33 2.15
C PHE A 253 15.02 12.84 1.84
N ILE A 254 14.27 12.42 0.83
CA ILE A 254 14.34 11.04 0.33
C ILE A 254 15.35 11.02 -0.81
N GLU A 255 16.53 10.45 -0.56
CA GLU A 255 17.52 10.20 -1.59
C GLU A 255 17.35 8.76 -2.12
N TYR A 256 17.33 8.63 -3.44
CA TYR A 256 17.46 7.33 -4.10
C TYR A 256 18.94 7.03 -4.26
N VAL A 257 19.43 6.00 -3.57
CA VAL A 257 20.82 5.56 -3.64
C VAL A 257 20.87 4.32 -4.51
N GLU A 258 21.63 4.39 -5.61
CA GLU A 258 21.91 3.21 -6.42
C GLU A 258 22.71 2.20 -5.60
N GLY A 259 22.15 1.01 -5.41
CA GLY A 259 22.86 -0.10 -4.79
C GLY A 259 23.85 -0.74 -5.77
N PRO A 260 24.91 -1.39 -5.26
CA PRO A 260 25.99 -1.97 -6.07
C PRO A 260 25.56 -3.13 -7.00
N HIS A 261 24.29 -3.54 -6.96
CA HIS A 261 23.73 -4.62 -7.77
C HIS A 261 22.53 -4.17 -8.62
N GLY A 262 22.41 -2.87 -8.91
CA GLY A 262 21.35 -2.33 -9.78
C GLY A 262 19.96 -2.27 -9.15
N GLY A 263 19.81 -2.65 -7.88
CA GLY A 263 18.65 -2.33 -7.05
C GLY A 263 18.95 -1.10 -6.20
N GLY A 264 18.18 -0.02 -6.36
CA GLY A 264 18.27 1.14 -5.47
C GLY A 264 17.36 1.00 -4.26
N TYR A 265 17.70 1.70 -3.18
CA TYR A 265 16.84 1.80 -2.00
C TYR A 265 16.65 3.27 -1.61
N ARG A 266 15.51 3.56 -0.97
CA ARG A 266 15.17 4.89 -0.48
C ARG A 266 15.84 5.09 0.89
N GLN A 267 16.62 6.16 1.02
CA GLN A 267 17.15 6.58 2.32
C GLN A 267 16.58 7.95 2.69
N ALA A 268 15.95 8.03 3.86
CA ALA A 268 15.52 9.31 4.43
C ALA A 268 16.72 9.96 5.14
N VAL A 269 17.16 11.11 4.65
CA VAL A 269 18.24 11.93 5.21
C VAL A 269 17.62 13.13 5.91
N ARG A 270 17.91 13.31 7.19
CA ARG A 270 17.48 14.48 7.97
C ARG A 270 18.50 15.60 7.79
N ARG A 271 18.10 16.78 7.30
CA ARG A 271 18.94 18.00 7.40
C ARG A 271 18.25 19.02 8.29
N ARG A 272 19.05 19.68 9.15
CA ARG A 272 18.60 20.88 9.84
C ARG A 272 18.81 22.08 8.89
N PRO A 273 17.83 22.99 8.76
CA PRO A 273 18.05 24.23 8.04
C PRO A 273 19.21 25.02 8.68
N LYS A 274 19.99 25.71 7.83
CA LYS A 274 21.05 26.64 8.26
C LYS A 274 20.47 27.94 8.75
#